data_AF-A0A8C6MP50-F1
#
_entry.id   AF-A0A8C6MP50-F1
#
_cell.length_a   1.000
_cell.length_b   1.000
_cell.length_c   1.000
_cell.angle_alpha   90.00
_cell.angle_beta   90.00
_cell.angle_gamma   90.00
#
_symmetry.space_group_name_H-M   'P 1'
#
loop_
_entity.id
_entity.type
_entity.pdbx_description
1 polymer ?
#
loop_
_entity_poly.entity_id
_entity_poly.type
_entity_poly.pdbx_seq_one_letter_code
_entity_poly.pdbx_strand_id
1 'polypeptide(L)'
;MAEVQQLRVQEAVDAMVKSVERENTRKVQGLMFRCSANCCEDTQASMQQVHQCIESCHAPLAQAQALVTSELERFQDRLRLPYP
;
A
#
# COMPACT_ATOMS: atom_id res chain seq x y z
N MET A 1 -27.23 -2.40 20.56
CA MET A 1 -27.32 -3.51 19.57
C MET A 1 -26.64 -3.13 18.25
N ALA A 2 -27.12 -2.09 17.54
CA ALA A 2 -26.52 -1.63 16.27
C ALA A 2 -25.06 -1.15 16.40
N GLU A 3 -24.74 -0.41 17.45
CA GLU A 3 -23.38 0.11 17.71
C GLU A 3 -22.34 -0.99 17.94
N VAL A 4 -22.72 -2.08 18.63
CA VAL A 4 -21.86 -3.26 18.82
C VAL A 4 -21.60 -3.98 17.49
N GLN A 5 -22.58 -4.02 16.59
CA GLN A 5 -22.38 -4.60 15.25
C GLN A 5 -21.45 -3.73 14.39
N GLN A 6 -21.57 -2.39 14.47
CA GLN A 6 -20.65 -1.47 13.79
C GLN A 6 -19.19 -1.63 14.29
N LEU A 7 -19.00 -1.73 15.61
CA LEU A 7 -17.68 -1.97 16.22
C LEU A 7 -17.03 -3.25 15.70
N ARG A 8 -17.79 -4.36 15.63
CA ARG A 8 -17.28 -5.63 15.10
C ARG A 8 -16.85 -5.56 13.64
N VAL A 9 -17.59 -4.80 12.82
CA VAL A 9 -17.24 -4.57 11.41
C VAL A 9 -15.97 -3.74 11.32
N GLN A 10 -15.84 -2.68 12.13
CA GLN A 10 -14.63 -1.85 12.21
C GLN A 10 -13.39 -2.68 12.57
N GLU A 11 -13.49 -3.53 13.60
CA GLU A 11 -12.39 -4.40 14.03
C GLU A 11 -11.98 -5.41 12.95
N ALA A 12 -12.95 -5.98 12.23
CA ALA A 12 -12.69 -6.90 11.14
C ALA A 12 -12.00 -6.21 9.95
N VAL A 13 -12.42 -4.98 9.61
CA VAL A 13 -11.77 -4.15 8.59
C VAL A 13 -10.33 -3.85 9.00
N ASP A 14 -10.10 -3.41 10.23
CA ASP A 14 -8.76 -3.10 10.74
C ASP A 14 -7.83 -4.33 10.71
N ALA A 15 -8.35 -5.50 11.09
CA ALA A 15 -7.60 -6.75 11.02
C ALA A 15 -7.22 -7.10 9.57
N MET A 16 -8.15 -6.92 8.62
CA MET A 16 -7.89 -7.13 7.20
C MET A 16 -6.83 -6.17 6.67
N VAL A 17 -6.92 -4.87 6.98
CA VAL A 17 -5.94 -3.86 6.57
C VAL A 17 -4.54 -4.21 7.08
N LYS A 18 -4.43 -4.61 8.36
CA LYS A 18 -3.18 -5.05 8.97
C LYS A 18 -2.61 -6.30 8.28
N SER A 19 -3.46 -7.23 7.84
CA SER A 19 -3.02 -8.41 7.08
C SER A 19 -2.44 -8.00 5.72
N VAL A 20 -3.16 -7.16 4.97
CA VAL A 20 -2.71 -6.66 3.66
C VAL A 20 -1.36 -5.94 3.78
N GLU A 21 -1.23 -5.07 4.79
CA GLU A 21 0.02 -4.37 5.07
C GLU A 21 1.18 -5.34 5.32
N ARG A 22 0.98 -6.28 6.25
CA ARG A 22 2.02 -7.22 6.67
C ARG A 22 2.43 -8.19 5.56
N GLU A 23 1.46 -8.70 4.81
CA GLU A 23 1.67 -9.80 3.86
C GLU A 23 2.10 -9.33 2.48
N ASN A 24 1.65 -8.14 2.07
CA ASN A 24 1.82 -7.63 0.72
C ASN A 24 2.59 -6.30 0.70
N THR A 25 2.14 -5.29 1.45
CA THR A 25 2.75 -3.94 1.40
C THR A 25 4.21 -3.94 1.87
N ARG A 26 4.53 -4.59 3.00
CA ARG A 26 5.92 -4.68 3.49
C ARG A 26 6.87 -5.34 2.51
N LYS A 27 6.42 -6.36 1.79
CA LYS A 27 7.25 -7.04 0.78
C LYS A 27 7.56 -6.09 -0.37
N VAL A 28 6.55 -5.38 -0.88
CA VAL A 28 6.73 -4.40 -1.95
C VAL A 28 7.62 -3.24 -1.51
N GLN A 29 7.45 -2.73 -0.29
CA GLN A 29 8.36 -1.72 0.30
C GLN A 29 9.80 -2.24 0.37
N GLY A 30 10.00 -3.47 0.84
CA GLY A 30 11.33 -4.08 0.93
C GLY A 30 12.00 -4.33 -0.43
N LEU A 31 11.23 -4.53 -1.51
CA LEU A 31 11.74 -4.59 -2.88
C LEU A 31 12.11 -3.21 -3.39
N MET A 32 11.27 -2.20 -3.14
CA MET A 32 11.54 -0.81 -3.49
C MET A 32 12.85 -0.33 -2.87
N PHE A 33 13.05 -0.53 -1.56
CA PHE A 33 14.28 -0.08 -0.90
C PHE A 33 15.53 -0.77 -1.45
N ARG A 34 15.45 -2.07 -1.76
CA ARG A 34 16.56 -2.79 -2.39
C ARG A 34 16.86 -2.30 -3.80
N CYS A 35 15.82 -2.03 -4.59
CA CYS A 35 15.96 -1.42 -5.92
C CYS A 35 16.66 -0.05 -5.81
N SER A 36 16.22 0.81 -4.90
CA SER A 36 16.84 2.12 -4.67
C SER A 36 18.29 2.01 -4.19
N ALA A 37 18.61 1.04 -3.34
CA ALA A 37 19.99 0.77 -2.93
C ALA A 37 20.87 0.38 -4.13
N ASN A 38 20.40 -0.55 -4.97
CA ASN A 38 21.12 -0.93 -6.18
C ASN A 38 21.33 0.26 -7.14
N CYS A 39 20.36 1.17 -7.26
CA CYS A 39 20.53 2.40 -8.04
C CYS A 39 21.66 3.28 -7.49
N CYS A 40 21.81 3.37 -6.16
CA CYS A 40 22.85 4.16 -5.51
C CYS A 40 24.24 3.52 -5.55
N GLU A 41 24.32 2.20 -5.73
CA GLU A 41 25.57 1.46 -5.86
C GLU A 41 26.21 1.61 -7.25
N ASP A 42 25.45 2.07 -8.26
CA ASP A 42 25.98 2.35 -9.59
C ASP A 42 26.85 3.61 -9.60
N THR A 43 28.15 3.40 -9.42
CA THR A 43 29.17 4.47 -9.45
C THR A 43 29.46 5.03 -10.85
N GLN A 44 28.97 4.39 -11.91
CA GLN A 44 29.14 4.88 -13.28
C GLN A 44 27.98 5.77 -13.73
N ALA A 45 26.80 5.61 -13.11
CA ALA A 45 25.65 6.45 -13.38
C ALA A 45 25.87 7.89 -12.89
N SER A 46 25.39 8.85 -13.68
CA SER A 46 25.27 10.24 -13.24
C SER A 46 24.20 10.39 -12.15
N MET A 47 24.29 11.46 -11.35
CA MET A 47 23.29 11.74 -10.31
C MET A 47 21.86 11.77 -10.85
N GLN A 48 21.65 12.33 -12.05
CA GLN A 48 20.32 12.39 -12.68
C GLN A 48 19.78 11.00 -13.02
N GLN A 49 20.64 10.10 -13.51
CA GLN A 49 20.27 8.71 -13.79
C GLN A 49 19.92 7.94 -12.51
N VAL A 50 20.69 8.14 -11.44
CA VAL A 50 20.39 7.53 -10.13
C VAL A 50 19.04 8.02 -9.60
N HIS A 51 18.77 9.32 -9.65
CA HIS A 51 17.47 9.86 -9.23
C HIS A 51 16.30 9.27 -10.03
N GLN A 52 16.43 9.20 -11.34
CA GLN A 52 15.39 8.63 -12.20
C GLN A 52 15.19 7.12 -11.96
N CYS A 53 16.28 6.39 -11.67
CA CYS A 53 16.23 4.99 -11.26
C CYS A 53 15.43 4.82 -9.95
N ILE A 54 15.72 5.62 -8.92
CA ILE A 54 15.01 5.60 -7.64
C ILE A 54 13.52 5.92 -7.82
N GLU A 55 13.17 6.93 -8.63
CA GLU A 55 11.77 7.26 -8.93
C GLU A 55 11.04 6.06 -9.57
N SER A 56 11.71 5.36 -10.50
CA SER A 56 11.15 4.16 -11.12
C SER A 56 10.94 3.01 -10.12
N CYS A 57 11.83 2.85 -9.13
CA CYS A 57 11.69 1.87 -8.06
C CYS A 57 10.49 2.16 -7.14
N HIS A 58 10.12 3.43 -7.00
CA HIS A 58 9.01 3.85 -6.13
C HIS A 58 7.64 3.73 -6.82
N ALA A 59 7.58 3.78 -8.15
CA ALA A 59 6.33 3.75 -8.90
C ALA A 59 5.45 2.52 -8.60
N PRO A 60 5.97 1.28 -8.54
CA PRO A 60 5.16 0.10 -8.21
C PRO A 60 4.57 0.16 -6.79
N LEU A 61 5.33 0.67 -5.83
CA LEU A 61 4.84 0.84 -4.46
C LEU A 61 3.71 1.86 -4.40
N ALA A 62 3.86 3.00 -5.07
CA ALA A 62 2.82 4.02 -5.13
C ALA A 62 1.52 3.48 -5.76
N GLN A 63 1.63 2.70 -6.84
CA GLN A 63 0.48 2.06 -7.48
C GLN A 63 -0.21 1.05 -6.55
N ALA A 64 0.55 0.20 -5.88
CA ALA A 64 0.01 -0.76 -4.92
C ALA A 64 -0.70 -0.05 -3.75
N GLN A 65 -0.09 1.01 -3.21
CA GLN A 65 -0.66 1.83 -2.15
C GLN A 65 -1.98 2.47 -2.58
N ALA A 66 -2.03 3.06 -3.79
CA ALA A 66 -3.23 3.67 -4.34
C ALA A 66 -4.36 2.66 -4.53
N LEU A 67 -4.04 1.47 -5.06
CA LEU A 67 -5.01 0.40 -5.24
C LEU A 67 -5.61 -0.02 -3.89
N VAL A 68 -4.77 -0.31 -2.89
CA VAL A 68 -5.24 -0.72 -1.56
C VAL A 68 -6.14 0.34 -0.94
N THR A 69 -5.76 1.62 -1.00
CA THR A 69 -6.58 2.72 -0.50
C THR A 69 -7.93 2.77 -1.21
N SER A 70 -7.95 2.74 -2.54
CA SER A 70 -9.20 2.79 -3.31
C SER A 70 -10.14 1.63 -3.02
N GLU A 71 -9.61 0.41 -2.85
CA GLU A 71 -10.43 -0.76 -2.55
C GLU A 71 -10.97 -0.72 -1.12
N LEU A 72 -10.21 -0.20 -0.17
CA LEU A 72 -10.66 0.02 1.21
C LEU A 72 -11.73 1.10 1.31
N GLU A 73 -11.62 2.19 0.55
CA GLU A 73 -12.67 3.21 0.45
C GLU A 73 -13.96 2.62 -0.13
N ARG A 74 -13.86 1.91 -1.27
CA ARG A 74 -15.01 1.22 -1.89
C ARG A 74 -15.62 0.15 -0.98
N PHE A 75 -14.82 -0.52 -0.16
CA PHE A 75 -15.32 -1.48 0.82
C PHE A 75 -16.10 -0.78 1.93
N GLN A 76 -15.57 0.31 2.48
CA GLN A 76 -16.24 1.11 3.50
C GLN A 76 -17.54 1.74 3.00
N ASP A 77 -17.56 2.23 1.76
CA ASP A 77 -18.77 2.80 1.16
C ASP A 77 -19.90 1.76 1.03
N ARG A 78 -19.56 0.53 0.60
CA ARG A 78 -20.52 -0.59 0.54
C ARG A 78 -21.06 -0.98 1.92
N LEU A 79 -20.25 -0.85 2.97
CA LEU A 79 -20.69 -1.10 4.35
C LEU A 79 -21.59 0.01 4.92
N ARG A 80 -21.46 1.24 4.41
CA ARG A 80 -22.27 2.40 4.83
C ARG A 80 -23.62 2.48 4.11
N LEU A 81 -23.75 1.89 2.92
CA LEU A 81 -25.00 1.91 2.17
C LEU A 81 -26.01 0.90 2.76
N PRO A 82 -27.26 1.31 3.05
CA PRO A 82 -28.32 0.37 3.38
C PRO A 82 -28.57 -0.51 2.15
N TYR A 83 -28.41 -1.82 2.31
CA TYR A 83 -28.80 -2.82 1.32
C TYR A 83 -30.32 -2.68 1.05
N PRO A 84 -30.78 -2.59 -0.22
CA PRO A 84 -32.21 -2.57 -0.53
C PRO A 84 -32.91 -3.90 -0.22
#